data_AF-A0A3D3YY66-F1
#
_entry.id   AF-A0A3D3YY66-F1
#
_cell.length_a   1.000
_cell.length_b   1.000
_cell.length_c   1.000
_cell.angle_alpha   90.00
_cell.angle_beta   90.00
_cell.angle_gamma   90.00
#
_symmetry.space_group_name_H-M   'P 1'
#
loop_
_entity.id
_entity.type
_entity.pdbx_description
1 polymer ?
#
loop_
_entity_poly.entity_id
_entity_poly.type
_entity_poly.pdbx_seq_one_letter_code
_entity_poly.pdbx_strand_id
1 'polypeptide(L)'
;MDPDFSAALADIGFLPVQQRASRGEQTFVRNASRYLTYYVHLDEGATALFTWEFAVTDFLSERGLQLGSSEALNLFMFPQEDERGPREAGWVSAALGRAESLLASLRFTDPGS
;
A
#
# COMPACT_ATOMS: atom_id res chain seq x y z
N MET A 1 21.18 -1.85 -7.26
CA MET A 1 19.83 -2.04 -7.80
C MET A 1 19.84 -3.40 -8.48
N ASP A 2 18.92 -4.28 -8.11
CA ASP A 2 18.64 -5.48 -8.91
C ASP A 2 17.71 -5.05 -10.06
N PRO A 3 18.23 -4.92 -11.30
CA PRO A 3 17.45 -4.45 -12.44
C PRO A 3 16.30 -5.40 -12.78
N ASP A 4 16.46 -6.69 -12.50
CA ASP A 4 15.47 -7.72 -12.83
C ASP A 4 14.25 -7.61 -11.90
N PHE A 5 14.49 -7.43 -10.60
CA PHE A 5 13.40 -7.21 -9.65
C PHE A 5 12.66 -5.89 -9.88
N SER A 6 13.39 -4.81 -10.19
CA SER A 6 12.77 -3.50 -10.46
C SER A 6 11.90 -3.52 -11.71
N ALA A 7 12.34 -4.20 -12.78
CA ALA A 7 11.54 -4.40 -13.98
C ALA A 7 10.30 -5.26 -13.71
N ALA A 8 10.45 -6.35 -12.95
CA ALA A 8 9.34 -7.22 -12.58
C ALA A 8 8.29 -6.51 -11.70
N LEU A 9 8.71 -5.59 -10.83
CA LEU A 9 7.78 -4.72 -10.09
C LEU A 9 7.01 -3.76 -11.02
N ALA A 10 7.68 -3.22 -12.03
CA ALA A 10 7.04 -2.35 -13.02
C ALA A 10 5.95 -3.09 -13.82
N ASP A 11 6.17 -4.37 -14.15
CA ASP A 11 5.19 -5.21 -14.85
C ASP A 11 3.89 -5.41 -14.04
N ILE A 12 3.98 -5.38 -12.70
CA ILE A 12 2.81 -5.42 -11.79
C ILE A 12 2.36 -4.03 -11.32
N GLY A 13 2.85 -2.96 -11.96
CA GLY A 13 2.36 -1.59 -11.79
C GLY A 13 3.01 -0.79 -10.66
N PHE A 14 4.10 -1.29 -10.05
CA PHE A 14 4.88 -0.55 -9.07
C PHE A 14 5.96 0.28 -9.75
N LEU A 15 5.98 1.58 -9.47
CA LEU A 15 6.94 2.53 -10.04
C LEU A 15 7.85 3.09 -8.93
N PRO A 16 9.14 3.32 -9.19
CA PRO A 16 10.04 3.89 -8.20
C PRO A 16 9.61 5.32 -7.83
N VAL A 17 9.61 5.63 -6.53
CA VAL A 17 9.37 6.99 -6.05
C VAL A 17 10.62 7.84 -6.33
N GLN A 18 10.45 8.96 -7.04
CA GLN A 18 11.51 9.93 -7.29
C GLN A 18 11.77 10.80 -6.05
N GLN A 19 12.19 10.20 -4.93
CA GLN A 19 12.74 10.92 -3.79
C GLN A 19 14.19 10.51 -3.56
N ARG A 20 14.98 11.45 -3.01
CA ARG A 20 16.38 11.25 -2.68
C ARG A 20 16.45 10.19 -1.58
N ALA A 21 16.78 8.96 -1.95
CA ALA A 21 16.93 7.84 -1.01
C ALA A 21 17.78 8.27 0.18
N SER A 22 17.20 8.34 1.38
CA SER A 22 17.99 8.38 2.59
C SER A 22 18.55 6.98 2.80
N ARG A 23 19.88 6.83 2.76
CA ARG A 23 20.58 5.59 3.13
C ARG A 23 20.13 4.34 2.35
N GLY A 24 20.14 4.40 1.02
CA GLY A 24 19.99 3.20 0.17
C GLY A 24 18.59 2.58 0.12
N GLU A 25 17.64 3.04 0.92
CA GLU A 25 16.25 2.60 0.91
C GLU A 25 15.56 3.02 -0.39
N GLN A 26 15.00 2.05 -1.11
CA GLN A 26 14.24 2.28 -2.33
C GLN A 26 12.78 2.01 -2.09
N THR A 27 11.92 2.94 -2.48
CA THR A 27 10.47 2.79 -2.38
C THR A 27 9.86 2.73 -3.76
N PHE A 28 9.02 1.74 -3.99
CA PHE A 28 8.17 1.64 -5.16
C PHE A 28 6.72 1.84 -4.74
N VAL A 29 5.93 2.45 -5.61
CA VAL A 29 4.55 2.82 -5.35
C VAL A 29 3.64 2.34 -6.46
N ARG A 30 2.47 1.84 -6.11
CA ARG A 30 1.37 1.57 -7.03
C ARG A 30 0.10 2.22 -6.49
N ASN A 31 -0.48 3.14 -7.26
CA ASN A 31 -1.76 3.75 -6.94
C ASN A 31 -2.89 2.90 -7.52
N ALA A 32 -3.71 2.29 -6.66
CA ALA A 32 -4.90 1.55 -7.10
C ALA A 32 -6.11 2.47 -7.29
N SER A 33 -6.15 3.55 -6.52
CA SER A 33 -7.06 4.66 -6.72
C SER A 33 -6.46 5.92 -6.10
N ARG A 34 -7.15 7.06 -6.24
CA ARG A 34 -6.82 8.30 -5.53
C ARG A 34 -6.85 8.20 -3.99
N TYR A 35 -7.39 7.12 -3.43
CA TYR A 35 -7.42 6.93 -1.97
C TYR A 35 -6.62 5.72 -1.52
N LEU A 36 -6.16 4.84 -2.41
CA LEU A 36 -5.49 3.58 -2.05
C LEU A 36 -4.15 3.49 -2.74
N THR A 37 -3.10 3.45 -1.93
CA THR A 37 -1.72 3.39 -2.37
C THR A 37 -1.02 2.18 -1.77
N TYR A 38 -0.36 1.39 -2.62
CA TYR A 38 0.50 0.29 -2.21
C TYR A 38 1.96 0.73 -2.28
N TYR A 39 2.77 0.24 -1.34
CA TYR A 39 4.19 0.51 -1.27
C TYR A 39 4.99 -0.78 -1.17
N VAL A 40 6.16 -0.78 -1.81
CA VAL A 40 7.22 -1.76 -1.58
C VAL A 40 8.48 -1.01 -1.20
N HIS A 41 8.96 -1.23 0.02
CA HIS A 41 10.22 -0.69 0.50
C HIS A 41 11.30 -1.77 0.43
N LEU A 42 12.44 -1.42 -0.13
CA LEU A 42 13.66 -2.23 -0.11
C LEU A 42 14.61 -1.62 0.90
N ASP A 43 14.91 -2.37 1.95
CA ASP A 43 15.93 -2.03 2.93
C ASP A 43 17.35 -2.32 2.40
N GLU A 44 18.40 -2.03 3.17
CA GLU A 44 19.78 -2.42 2.80
C GLU A 44 20.00 -3.96 2.86
N GLY A 45 19.03 -4.72 3.36
CA GLY A 45 19.09 -6.18 3.48
C GLY A 45 18.81 -6.92 2.16
N ALA A 46 18.28 -8.14 2.28
CA ALA A 46 17.86 -8.99 1.16
C ALA A 46 16.32 -9.12 1.07
N THR A 47 15.59 -8.32 1.84
CA THR A 47 14.13 -8.41 1.97
C THR A 47 13.42 -7.22 1.34
N ALA A 48 12.12 -7.40 1.08
CA ALA A 48 11.17 -6.37 0.72
C ALA A 48 10.11 -6.26 1.81
N LEU A 49 9.66 -5.04 2.07
CA LEU A 49 8.52 -4.71 2.94
C LEU A 49 7.37 -4.26 2.05
N PHE A 50 6.23 -4.95 2.11
CA PHE A 50 5.00 -4.56 1.43
C PHE A 50 4.03 -3.96 2.44
N THR A 51 3.46 -2.80 2.11
CA THR A 51 2.45 -2.12 2.92
C THR A 51 1.47 -1.36 2.04
N TRP A 52 0.41 -0.82 2.63
CA TRP A 52 -0.60 -0.02 1.95
C TRP A 52 -1.21 1.03 2.87
N GLU A 53 -1.70 2.10 2.27
CA GLU A 53 -2.46 3.13 2.97
C GLU A 53 -3.75 3.45 2.23
N PHE A 54 -4.79 3.77 3.00
CA PHE A 54 -6.08 4.18 2.48
C PHE A 54 -6.53 5.51 3.10
N ALA A 55 -6.74 6.54 2.28
CA ALA A 55 -7.20 7.87 2.70
C ALA A 55 -8.70 7.85 3.05
N VAL A 56 -9.04 7.50 4.29
CA VAL A 56 -10.41 7.31 4.78
C VAL A 56 -11.21 8.61 4.71
N THR A 57 -10.63 9.72 5.21
CA THR A 57 -11.31 11.02 5.22
C THR A 57 -11.70 11.44 3.81
N ASP A 58 -10.76 11.35 2.86
CA ASP A 58 -11.02 11.72 1.46
C ASP A 58 -12.06 10.81 0.81
N PHE A 59 -11.95 9.49 1.03
CA PHE A 59 -12.89 8.52 0.47
C PHE A 59 -14.34 8.78 0.93
N LEU A 60 -14.53 9.07 2.20
CA LEU A 60 -15.86 9.34 2.80
C LEU A 60 -16.39 10.72 2.43
N SER A 61 -15.54 11.75 2.47
CA SER A 61 -15.92 13.13 2.14
C SER A 61 -16.51 13.23 0.74
N GLU A 62 -15.92 12.54 -0.23
CA GLU A 62 -16.42 12.52 -1.60
C GLU A 62 -17.73 11.77 -1.80
N ARG A 63 -18.13 10.96 -0.82
CA ARG A 63 -19.41 10.25 -0.78
C ARG A 63 -20.46 11.02 0.04
N GLY A 64 -20.17 12.26 0.41
CA GLY A 64 -21.06 13.09 1.23
C GLY A 64 -21.12 12.65 2.70
N LEU A 65 -20.16 11.85 3.16
CA LEU A 65 -20.07 11.39 4.54
C LEU A 65 -19.03 12.22 5.29
N GLN A 66 -19.44 12.75 6.44
CA GLN A 66 -18.54 13.48 7.32
C GLN A 66 -18.01 12.55 8.41
N LEU A 67 -16.69 12.54 8.59
CA LEU A 67 -16.05 11.87 9.71
C LEU A 67 -16.00 12.83 10.90
N GLY A 68 -16.64 12.45 12.01
CA GLY A 68 -16.60 13.23 13.24
C GLY A 68 -15.28 13.01 13.98
N SER A 69 -14.46 14.05 14.11
CA SER A 69 -13.26 14.07 14.94
C SER A 69 -13.19 15.40 15.70
N SER A 70 -12.67 15.39 16.93
CA SER A 70 -12.47 16.61 17.72
C SER A 70 -11.34 17.48 17.15
N GLU A 71 -10.48 16.93 16.30
CA GLU A 71 -9.45 17.66 15.54
C GLU A 71 -9.51 17.30 14.05
N ALA A 72 -9.19 18.27 13.19
CA ALA A 72 -9.13 18.11 11.73
C ALA A 72 -7.90 17.30 11.31
N LEU A 73 -7.91 16.00 11.60
CA LEU A 73 -6.87 15.06 11.17
C LEU A 73 -7.37 14.29 9.95
N ASN A 74 -6.53 14.24 8.92
CA ASN A 74 -6.70 13.29 7.83
C ASN A 74 -6.50 11.89 8.41
N LEU A 75 -7.54 11.07 8.40
CA LEU A 75 -7.47 9.69 8.87
C LEU A 75 -7.11 8.78 7.70
N PHE A 76 -6.10 7.95 7.96
CA PHE A 76 -5.63 6.92 7.05
C PHE A 76 -5.78 5.56 7.72
N MET A 77 -6.07 4.55 6.90
CA MET A 77 -6.09 3.15 7.30
C MET A 77 -4.87 2.44 6.70
N PHE A 78 -4.25 1.59 7.49
CA PHE A 78 -3.05 0.81 7.14
C PHE A 78 -3.31 -0.67 7.47
N PRO A 79 -2.51 -1.62 6.96
CA PRO A 79 -2.55 -2.97 7.50
C PRO A 79 -2.19 -2.95 8.98
N GLN A 80 -2.68 -3.95 9.73
CA GLN A 80 -2.30 -4.10 11.14
C GLN A 80 -0.81 -4.42 11.28
N GLU A 81 -0.27 -5.21 10.36
CA GLU A 81 1.15 -5.56 10.27
C GLU A 81 1.59 -5.48 8.81
N ASP A 82 2.74 -4.84 8.57
CA ASP A 82 3.36 -4.83 7.25
C ASP A 82 3.94 -6.21 6.92
N GLU A 83 3.87 -6.62 5.65
CA GLU A 83 4.37 -7.90 5.23
C GLU A 83 5.85 -7.80 4.84
N ARG A 84 6.71 -8.66 5.39
CA ARG A 84 8.12 -8.77 4.99
C ARG A 84 8.39 -10.09 4.29
N GLY A 85 9.18 -10.06 3.23
CA GLY A 85 9.53 -11.26 2.49
C GLY A 85 10.65 -11.09 1.47
N PRO A 86 10.87 -12.10 0.61
CA PRO A 86 11.94 -12.06 -0.38
C PRO A 86 11.70 -11.00 -1.47
N ARG A 87 12.78 -10.54 -2.10
CA ARG A 87 12.75 -9.63 -3.25
C ARG A 87 12.38 -10.38 -4.53
N GLU A 88 11.18 -10.92 -4.54
CA GLU A 88 10.63 -11.70 -5.64
C GLU A 88 9.28 -11.13 -6.04
N ALA A 89 9.10 -10.87 -7.33
CA ALA A 89 7.85 -10.29 -7.84
C ALA A 89 6.64 -11.21 -7.55
N GLY A 90 6.85 -12.53 -7.54
CA GLY A 90 5.82 -13.50 -7.15
C GLY A 90 5.35 -13.33 -5.70
N TRP A 91 6.28 -13.05 -4.77
CA TRP A 91 5.91 -12.77 -3.38
C TRP A 91 5.14 -11.45 -3.25
N VAL A 92 5.61 -10.39 -3.91
CA VAL A 92 4.92 -9.08 -3.92
C VAL A 92 3.52 -9.20 -4.53
N SER A 93 3.37 -9.92 -5.63
CA SER A 93 2.08 -10.17 -6.26
C SER A 93 1.13 -10.93 -5.33
N ALA A 94 1.65 -11.89 -4.55
CA ALA A 94 0.84 -12.62 -3.59
C ALA A 94 0.40 -11.75 -2.41
N ALA A 95 1.29 -10.89 -1.89
CA ALA A 95 0.98 -9.92 -0.83
C ALA A 95 -0.08 -8.91 -1.30
N LEU A 96 0.09 -8.37 -2.51
CA LEU A 96 -0.91 -7.52 -3.15
C LEU A 96 -2.28 -8.21 -3.25
N GLY A 97 -2.32 -9.46 -3.72
CA GLY A 97 -3.58 -10.22 -3.84
C GLY A 97 -4.26 -10.46 -2.49
N ARG A 98 -3.49 -10.67 -1.40
CA ARG A 98 -4.04 -10.76 -0.04
C ARG A 98 -4.64 -9.43 0.41
N ALA A 99 -3.92 -8.32 0.20
CA ALA A 99 -4.41 -6.99 0.56
C ALA A 99 -5.68 -6.62 -0.21
N GLU A 100 -5.72 -6.85 -1.53
CA GLU A 100 -6.90 -6.62 -2.36
C GLU A 100 -8.08 -7.47 -1.89
N SER A 101 -7.86 -8.75 -1.54
CA SER A 101 -8.90 -9.64 -1.02
C SER A 101 -9.45 -9.17 0.34
N LEU A 102 -8.56 -8.74 1.25
CA LEU A 102 -8.95 -8.20 2.56
C LEU A 102 -9.78 -6.93 2.40
N LEU A 103 -9.29 -5.95 1.63
CA LEU A 103 -9.99 -4.69 1.39
C LEU A 103 -11.34 -4.93 0.69
N ALA A 104 -11.38 -5.88 -0.26
CA ALA A 104 -12.62 -6.28 -0.92
C ALA A 104 -13.59 -7.05 0.00
N SER A 105 -13.15 -7.56 1.16
CA SER A 105 -14.01 -8.20 2.16
C SER A 105 -14.68 -7.21 3.12
N LEU A 106 -14.22 -5.96 3.18
CA LEU A 106 -14.83 -4.95 4.04
C LEU A 106 -16.28 -4.69 3.59
N ARG A 107 -17.24 -5.06 4.43
CA ARG A 107 -18.68 -4.89 4.20
C ARG A 107 -19.26 -4.06 5.33
N PHE A 108 -19.39 -2.75 5.11
CA PHE A 108 -19.89 -1.82 6.13
C PHE A 108 -21.41 -1.90 6.37
N THR A 109 -22.14 -2.65 5.55
CA THR A 109 -23.61 -2.75 5.61
C THR A 109 -24.10 -4.16 5.91
N ASP A 110 -23.19 -5.08 6.25
CA ASP A 110 -23.56 -6.44 6.63
C ASP A 110 -23.96 -6.45 8.12
N PRO A 111 -25.20 -6.83 8.48
CA PRO A 111 -25.63 -6.88 9.87
C PRO A 111 -24.97 -7.99 10.71
N GLY A 112 -24.09 -8.81 10.12
CA GLY A 112 -23.44 -9.97 10.76
C GLY A 112 -21.97 -9.82 11.17
N SER A 113 -21.37 -8.63 11.10
CA SER A 113 -20.01 -8.35 11.60
C SER A 113 -20.00 -7.89 13.07
#